data_AF-T0QNZ8-F1
#
_entry.id   AF-T0QNZ8-F1
#
_cell.length_a   1.000
_cell.length_b   1.000
_cell.length_c   1.000
_cell.angle_alpha   90.00
_cell.angle_beta   90.00
_cell.angle_gamma   90.00
#
_symmetry.space_group_name_H-M   'P 1'
#
loop_
_entity.id
_entity.type
_entity.pdbx_description
1 polymer ?
#
loop_
_entity_poly.entity_id
_entity_poly.type
_entity_poly.pdbx_seq_one_letter_code
_entity_poly.pdbx_strand_id
1 'polypeptide(L)'
;MNTSPGDGTLLGRIMRSASAVSLPLPSINFPTAFSAPALATMDEHDEARPAGASGGFPCLKKGRLLVEVDGIQRQWEPCTVALVGTDVSNLALHYTADATEGKTAIVRLHSATIDLMEEIFSVITLEQTWYLCAESQREAEEWADTICGALEAAAGRSPSSTPLTSRRRRLSSHVTASTVKEIQTRDVWTRVDEFVEIYVRSNHHDIHRQATRGAFSWSCLRNLTWRLWLSVLPQVASFEAWVPTTQVARVRYAQLQDRYAFELPAGVDDDSEDPCFYEAVPSPKEPTLLLHMIQRDVVRTRCAMPYFREPDTQAMLIRILFIYAQEHSDMGYHQGMGELLAVMVYLLYIEQFPLAVAPSSIPDGRWSFENISVIHGAPVDENGAWDDNSYVHVDVVDVTRAPSILEKGQFLDRRPFSSDESKPTTACKEAIVELLQAVTCGDCIEHDAYAIFEALMDRMTGVFCPTESHGCSSLHMQLERIQYDLLTRLDPALSLHLRELQVLPEVFLLKWVRLLFAREFQMYQVWALWDAILSVSSDDLSFVHYLCVAMLHEARDEILAQDDVAGVLQCLKETSVSYGKVVDTAREMHDRLLCEDAIAVATRSD
;
A
#
# COMPACT_ATOMS: atom_id res chain seq x y z
N MET A 1 43.07 -11.83 -11.32
CA MET A 1 42.09 -12.06 -10.25
C MET A 1 41.97 -10.76 -9.48
N ASN A 2 41.06 -9.88 -9.90
CA ASN A 2 40.60 -8.69 -9.19
C ASN A 2 39.09 -8.68 -9.43
N THR A 3 38.31 -9.08 -8.42
CA THR A 3 36.85 -8.96 -8.42
C THR A 3 36.52 -7.52 -8.02
N SER A 4 35.85 -6.78 -8.90
CA SER A 4 35.31 -5.46 -8.61
C SER A 4 34.26 -5.54 -7.49
N PRO A 5 34.29 -4.68 -6.47
CA PRO A 5 33.19 -4.55 -5.53
C PRO A 5 32.08 -3.76 -6.24
N GLY A 6 30.93 -4.39 -6.51
CA GLY A 6 29.79 -3.70 -7.14
C GLY A 6 28.82 -4.56 -7.95
N ASP A 7 29.14 -5.83 -8.24
CA ASP A 7 28.34 -6.62 -9.19
C ASP A 7 27.01 -7.17 -8.63
N GLY A 8 26.73 -7.01 -7.33
CA GLY A 8 25.58 -7.58 -6.64
C GLY A 8 24.39 -6.64 -6.36
N THR A 9 24.60 -5.33 -6.35
CA THR A 9 23.62 -4.33 -5.85
C THR A 9 22.50 -4.05 -6.86
N LEU A 10 21.34 -3.57 -6.40
CA LEU A 10 20.24 -3.10 -7.26
C LEU A 10 20.72 -2.10 -8.30
N LEU A 11 21.62 -1.20 -7.91
CA LEU A 11 22.26 -0.25 -8.80
C LEU A 11 23.13 -0.93 -9.88
N GLY A 12 23.90 -1.97 -9.51
CA GLY A 12 24.64 -2.81 -10.46
C GLY A 12 23.75 -3.60 -11.43
N ARG A 13 22.47 -3.83 -11.08
CA ARG A 13 21.46 -4.40 -11.99
C ARG A 13 20.85 -3.35 -12.91
N ILE A 14 20.61 -2.13 -12.41
CA ILE A 14 20.08 -0.99 -13.18
C ILE A 14 21.11 -0.47 -14.21
N MET A 15 22.40 -0.42 -13.86
CA MET A 15 23.44 -0.02 -14.83
C MET A 15 23.61 -1.06 -15.95
N ARG A 16 23.38 -2.35 -15.68
CA ARG A 16 23.39 -3.41 -16.70
C ARG A 16 22.24 -3.26 -17.70
N SER A 17 21.04 -2.91 -17.25
CA SER A 17 19.88 -2.70 -18.14
C SER A 17 19.99 -1.40 -18.95
N ALA A 18 20.62 -0.36 -18.41
CA ALA A 18 20.88 0.90 -19.12
C ALA A 18 21.96 0.79 -20.22
N SER A 19 22.88 -0.19 -20.11
CA SER A 19 23.96 -0.41 -21.09
C SER A 19 23.48 -1.05 -22.41
N ALA A 20 22.24 -1.55 -22.47
CA ALA A 20 21.72 -2.31 -23.60
C ALA A 20 21.05 -1.47 -24.71
N VAL A 21 21.02 -0.14 -24.58
CA VAL A 21 20.42 0.75 -25.60
C VAL A 21 21.40 1.87 -25.93
N SER A 22 22.38 1.57 -26.79
CA SER A 22 23.17 2.59 -27.48
C SER A 22 22.59 2.80 -28.88
N LEU A 23 21.74 3.80 -29.05
CA LEU A 23 21.42 4.35 -30.38
C LEU A 23 22.42 5.48 -30.70
N PRO A 24 22.90 5.60 -31.94
CA PRO A 24 23.85 6.65 -32.31
C PRO A 24 23.15 8.01 -32.37
N LEU A 25 23.66 9.00 -31.64
CA LEU A 25 23.24 10.40 -31.71
C LEU A 25 23.78 11.08 -32.98
N PRO A 26 23.00 11.91 -33.69
CA PRO A 26 23.53 12.81 -34.70
C PRO A 26 24.14 14.06 -34.06
N SER A 27 25.29 14.47 -34.58
CA SER A 27 26.08 15.62 -34.16
C SER A 27 25.30 16.94 -34.33
N ILE A 28 25.10 17.68 -33.24
CA ILE A 28 24.70 19.10 -33.29
C ILE A 28 25.62 19.90 -32.39
N ASN A 29 26.46 20.73 -33.01
CA ASN A 29 27.26 21.78 -32.38
C ASN A 29 26.36 22.96 -32.00
N PHE A 30 26.55 23.56 -30.82
CA PHE A 30 26.39 25.01 -30.57
C PHE A 30 27.16 25.42 -29.29
N PRO A 31 27.45 26.73 -29.08
CA PRO A 31 28.73 27.20 -28.60
C PRO A 31 28.74 27.63 -27.13
N THR A 32 29.97 27.80 -26.65
CA THR A 32 30.46 28.21 -25.34
C THR A 32 30.05 29.61 -24.84
N ALA A 33 30.14 29.75 -23.50
CA ALA A 33 30.27 30.95 -22.64
C ALA A 33 28.94 31.53 -22.09
N PHE A 34 28.77 31.88 -20.81
CA PHE A 34 29.64 32.55 -19.82
C PHE A 34 29.27 32.11 -18.38
N SER A 35 30.24 31.69 -17.55
CA SER A 35 30.95 32.46 -16.49
C SER A 35 30.23 32.57 -15.13
N ALA A 36 30.69 31.76 -14.17
CA ALA A 36 30.58 32.00 -12.74
C ALA A 36 31.61 33.05 -12.27
N PRO A 37 31.35 33.86 -11.22
CA PRO A 37 32.38 34.64 -10.56
C PRO A 37 33.05 33.87 -9.42
N ALA A 38 34.31 34.21 -9.20
CA ALA A 38 35.33 33.48 -8.48
C ALA A 38 35.50 33.89 -7.00
N LEU A 39 36.28 33.04 -6.32
CA LEU A 39 36.91 33.15 -4.99
C LEU A 39 37.47 34.53 -4.62
N ALA A 40 37.54 34.77 -3.31
CA ALA A 40 38.60 35.54 -2.67
C ALA A 40 39.31 34.69 -1.61
N THR A 41 40.60 34.44 -1.84
CA THR A 41 41.63 33.87 -0.95
C THR A 41 42.20 34.95 -0.04
N MET A 42 42.62 34.63 1.19
CA MET A 42 43.79 35.27 1.86
C MET A 42 44.46 34.34 2.90
N ASP A 43 45.73 34.03 2.59
CA ASP A 43 46.97 33.91 3.36
C ASP A 43 47.15 33.09 4.66
N GLU A 44 48.24 32.30 4.61
CA GLU A 44 48.96 31.64 5.69
C GLU A 44 49.86 32.63 6.47
N HIS A 45 49.90 32.48 7.80
CA HIS A 45 51.09 32.79 8.61
C HIS A 45 51.23 31.81 9.78
N ASP A 46 52.47 31.42 10.01
CA ASP A 46 52.96 30.33 10.85
C ASP A 46 53.25 30.79 12.30
N GLU A 47 53.28 29.81 13.21
CA GLU A 47 53.82 29.79 14.60
C GLU A 47 52.88 29.60 15.81
N ALA A 48 53.33 28.64 16.64
CA ALA A 48 53.04 28.35 18.05
C ALA A 48 51.77 27.54 18.40
N ARG A 49 51.97 26.23 18.60
CA ARG A 49 51.10 25.41 19.48
C ARG A 49 51.19 25.91 20.92
N PRO A 50 50.04 25.94 21.61
CA PRO A 50 49.90 25.17 22.84
C PRO A 50 48.69 24.24 22.77
N ALA A 51 48.81 23.09 23.42
CA ALA A 51 47.77 22.08 23.56
C ALA A 51 46.50 22.65 24.23
N GLY A 52 45.33 22.43 23.61
CA GLY A 52 44.02 22.75 24.19
C GLY A 52 42.86 22.60 23.21
N ALA A 53 42.13 21.49 23.32
CA ALA A 53 40.75 21.25 22.85
C ALA A 53 40.38 21.64 21.39
N SER A 54 40.59 20.73 20.43
CA SER A 54 39.83 20.75 19.17
C SER A 54 38.42 20.22 19.41
N GLY A 55 37.46 21.12 19.66
CA GLY A 55 36.04 20.82 19.77
C GLY A 55 35.42 20.46 18.42
N GLY A 56 35.63 19.23 17.96
CA GLY A 56 34.87 18.64 16.87
C GLY A 56 33.57 18.04 17.40
N PHE A 57 32.45 18.27 16.71
CA PHE A 57 31.20 17.57 17.00
C PHE A 57 31.42 16.05 16.86
N PRO A 58 30.80 15.21 17.71
CA PRO A 58 30.96 13.76 17.64
C PRO A 58 30.48 13.21 16.29
N CYS A 59 31.27 12.29 15.73
CA CYS A 59 30.86 11.50 14.58
C CYS A 59 30.08 10.28 15.07
N LEU A 60 28.82 10.16 14.63
CA LEU A 60 27.90 9.10 15.06
C LEU A 60 28.06 7.83 14.23
N LYS A 61 28.35 7.96 12.92
CA LYS A 61 28.63 6.83 12.01
C LYS A 61 29.47 7.32 10.83
N LYS A 62 30.38 6.49 10.31
CA LYS A 62 31.19 6.77 9.13
C LYS A 62 31.37 5.49 8.30
N GLY A 63 31.28 5.59 6.98
CA GLY A 63 31.39 4.45 6.06
C GLY A 63 31.50 4.87 4.60
N ARG A 64 31.60 3.89 3.71
CA ARG A 64 31.66 4.10 2.25
C ARG A 64 30.25 3.98 1.68
N LEU A 65 29.82 4.95 0.89
CA LEU A 65 28.54 4.92 0.19
C LEU A 65 28.74 5.45 -1.23
N LEU A 66 27.93 4.98 -2.17
CA LEU A 66 27.76 5.62 -3.46
C LEU A 66 26.75 6.75 -3.31
N VAL A 67 27.09 7.97 -3.73
CA VAL A 67 26.20 9.14 -3.66
C VAL A 67 25.88 9.60 -5.08
N GLU A 68 24.61 9.90 -5.34
CA GLU A 68 24.19 10.44 -6.64
C GLU A 68 24.62 11.91 -6.80
N VAL A 69 25.30 12.23 -7.89
CA VAL A 69 25.80 13.57 -8.23
C VAL A 69 25.05 14.10 -9.47
N ASP A 70 24.54 15.32 -9.39
CA ASP A 70 23.96 16.12 -10.49
C ASP A 70 22.59 15.75 -11.10
N GLY A 71 21.76 14.94 -10.44
CA GLY A 71 20.28 14.92 -10.52
C GLY A 71 19.56 14.73 -11.89
N ILE A 72 20.26 14.79 -13.02
CA ILE A 72 19.69 14.81 -14.38
C ILE A 72 20.20 13.61 -15.19
N GLN A 73 21.35 13.04 -14.82
CA GLN A 73 21.85 11.76 -15.32
C GLN A 73 22.45 11.01 -14.13
N ARG A 74 21.85 9.88 -13.73
CA ARG A 74 22.18 9.04 -12.56
C ARG A 74 23.67 8.64 -12.49
N GLN A 75 24.55 9.57 -12.14
CA GLN A 75 25.98 9.35 -11.94
C GLN A 75 26.22 9.13 -10.45
N TRP A 76 26.84 8.00 -10.12
CA TRP A 76 27.10 7.59 -8.75
C TRP A 76 28.58 7.67 -8.47
N GLU A 77 28.96 8.42 -7.43
CA GLU A 77 30.35 8.57 -7.02
C GLU A 77 30.61 7.86 -5.69
N PRO A 78 31.68 7.05 -5.58
CA PRO A 78 32.08 6.46 -4.31
C PRO A 78 32.59 7.56 -3.38
N CYS A 79 31.92 7.68 -2.25
CA CYS A 79 32.18 8.71 -1.24
C CYS A 79 32.45 8.09 0.13
N THR A 80 33.30 8.75 0.90
CA THR A 80 33.31 8.53 2.35
C THR A 80 32.24 9.41 2.96
N VAL A 81 31.25 8.82 3.64
CA VAL A 81 30.16 9.53 4.30
C VAL A 81 30.32 9.44 5.81
N ALA A 82 30.08 10.54 6.52
CA ALA A 82 30.11 10.61 7.97
C ALA A 82 28.90 11.40 8.50
N LEU A 83 28.13 10.79 9.40
CA LEU A 83 27.10 11.47 10.19
C LEU A 83 27.76 12.16 11.38
N VAL A 84 27.58 13.47 11.50
CA VAL A 84 28.22 14.31 12.51
C VAL A 84 27.20 15.27 13.11
N GLY A 85 27.23 15.45 14.43
CA GLY A 85 26.38 16.40 15.15
C GLY A 85 25.78 15.83 16.43
N THR A 86 25.20 16.71 17.25
CA THR A 86 24.57 16.37 18.55
C THR A 86 23.16 16.90 18.70
N ASP A 87 22.80 17.93 17.94
CA ASP A 87 21.61 18.74 18.11
C ASP A 87 21.01 19.14 16.75
N VAL A 88 19.76 19.61 16.75
CA VAL A 88 19.01 19.89 15.50
C VAL A 88 19.70 20.89 14.58
N SER A 89 20.52 21.78 15.15
CA SER A 89 21.20 22.85 14.41
C SER A 89 22.52 22.42 13.76
N ASN A 90 23.11 21.30 14.18
CA ASN A 90 24.44 20.86 13.73
C ASN A 90 24.48 19.42 13.19
N LEU A 91 23.35 18.70 13.15
CA LEU A 91 23.28 17.35 12.59
C LEU A 91 23.32 17.36 11.06
N ALA A 92 24.35 16.73 10.49
CA ALA A 92 24.59 16.68 9.05
C ALA A 92 25.33 15.41 8.59
N LEU A 93 25.14 15.04 7.31
CA LEU A 93 26.00 14.09 6.62
C LEU A 93 27.09 14.84 5.86
N HIS A 94 28.34 14.53 6.18
CA HIS A 94 29.50 15.00 5.44
C HIS A 94 29.92 13.91 4.46
N TYR A 95 30.06 14.24 3.19
CA TYR A 95 30.58 13.30 2.21
C TYR A 95 31.74 13.88 1.42
N THR A 96 32.73 13.02 1.13
CA THR A 96 33.92 13.35 0.32
C THR A 96 34.03 12.36 -0.82
N ALA A 97 33.94 12.84 -2.05
CA ALA A 97 34.14 12.04 -3.25
C ALA A 97 35.61 11.60 -3.37
N ASP A 98 35.87 10.32 -3.66
CA ASP A 98 37.23 9.79 -3.79
C ASP A 98 37.97 10.37 -5.01
N ALA A 99 37.26 10.91 -6.00
CA ALA A 99 37.81 11.43 -7.26
C ALA A 99 38.30 12.89 -7.18
N THR A 100 37.93 13.66 -6.14
CA THR A 100 38.37 15.05 -5.97
C THR A 100 39.06 15.21 -4.61
N GLU A 101 40.39 15.37 -4.63
CA GLU A 101 41.13 15.70 -3.40
C GLU A 101 40.66 17.07 -2.88
N GLY A 102 39.69 17.07 -1.97
CA GLY A 102 39.47 18.17 -1.03
C GLY A 102 38.09 18.85 -0.97
N LYS A 103 37.08 18.48 -1.78
CA LYS A 103 35.73 19.06 -1.62
C LYS A 103 34.83 18.17 -0.76
N THR A 104 34.70 18.52 0.52
CA THR A 104 33.67 18.00 1.42
C THR A 104 32.33 18.70 1.13
N ALA A 105 31.31 17.94 0.77
CA ALA A 105 29.94 18.43 0.69
C ALA A 105 29.15 18.03 1.95
N ILE A 106 28.12 18.81 2.27
CA ILE A 106 27.37 18.70 3.53
C ILE A 106 25.87 18.64 3.22
N VAL A 107 25.21 17.59 3.71
CA VAL A 107 23.74 17.48 3.71
C VAL A 107 23.26 17.78 5.12
N ARG A 108 22.56 18.91 5.30
CA ARG A 108 21.96 19.26 6.60
C ARG A 108 20.70 18.45 6.81
N LEU A 109 20.59 17.80 7.97
CA LEU A 109 19.49 16.87 8.24
C LEU A 109 18.30 17.51 8.98
N HIS A 110 18.31 18.84 9.16
CA HIS A 110 17.22 19.54 9.83
C HIS A 110 15.86 19.23 9.18
N SER A 111 14.97 18.56 9.91
CA SER A 111 13.66 18.13 9.41
C SER A 111 13.71 17.20 8.19
N ALA A 112 14.82 16.48 8.00
CA ALA A 112 14.95 15.51 6.91
C ALA A 112 14.12 14.24 7.18
N THR A 113 13.56 13.67 6.12
CA THR A 113 12.94 12.33 6.16
C THR A 113 13.81 11.34 5.43
N ILE A 114 13.88 10.11 5.93
CA ILE A 114 14.68 9.03 5.34
C ILE A 114 13.72 8.03 4.72
N ASP A 115 14.00 7.63 3.48
CA ASP A 115 13.28 6.56 2.80
C ASP A 115 14.27 5.48 2.36
N LEU A 116 13.86 4.21 2.33
CA LEU A 116 14.75 3.07 2.10
C LEU A 116 14.14 2.10 1.08
N MET A 117 14.95 1.67 0.12
CA MET A 117 14.61 0.69 -0.91
C MET A 117 15.83 -0.20 -1.22
N GLU A 118 15.80 -1.44 -0.75
CA GLU A 118 16.94 -2.40 -0.84
C GLU A 118 18.25 -1.78 -0.31
N GLU A 119 19.30 -1.67 -1.12
CA GLU A 119 20.58 -1.07 -0.70
C GLU A 119 20.64 0.45 -0.86
N ILE A 120 19.55 1.08 -1.31
CA ILE A 120 19.47 2.52 -1.58
C ILE A 120 18.60 3.18 -0.52
N PHE A 121 19.10 4.24 0.13
CA PHE A 121 18.30 5.12 0.96
C PHE A 121 18.33 6.55 0.44
N SER A 122 17.20 7.25 0.58
CA SER A 122 17.08 8.65 0.23
C SER A 122 16.97 9.51 1.49
N VAL A 123 17.68 10.63 1.49
CA VAL A 123 17.61 11.66 2.51
C VAL A 123 16.90 12.85 1.89
N ILE A 124 15.64 12.99 2.23
CA ILE A 124 14.76 14.03 1.71
C ILE A 124 14.85 15.22 2.65
N THR A 125 15.50 16.29 2.21
CA THR A 125 15.57 17.57 2.92
C THR A 125 14.53 18.53 2.33
N LEU A 126 14.33 19.69 2.96
CA LEU A 126 13.45 20.74 2.41
C LEU A 126 13.92 21.27 1.04
N GLU A 127 15.21 21.19 0.76
CA GLU A 127 15.83 21.78 -0.44
C GLU A 127 16.00 20.76 -1.56
N GLN A 128 16.30 19.50 -1.22
CA GLN A 128 16.64 18.45 -2.18
C GLN A 128 16.55 17.04 -1.57
N THR A 129 16.28 16.05 -2.43
CA THR A 129 16.44 14.62 -2.11
C THR A 129 17.82 14.13 -2.51
N TRP A 130 18.52 13.50 -1.57
CA TRP A 130 19.84 12.89 -1.79
C TRP A 130 19.71 11.38 -1.80
N TYR A 131 20.23 10.72 -2.82
CA TYR A 131 20.23 9.26 -2.90
C TYR A 131 21.62 8.71 -2.54
N LEU A 132 21.63 7.74 -1.62
CA LEU A 132 22.83 7.06 -1.15
C LEU A 132 22.63 5.55 -1.30
N CYS A 133 23.66 4.84 -1.73
CA CYS A 133 23.63 3.40 -1.89
C CYS A 133 24.77 2.74 -1.10
N ALA A 134 24.41 1.78 -0.27
CA ALA A 134 25.32 0.98 0.55
C ALA A 134 25.76 -0.30 -0.17
N GLU A 135 26.74 -1.02 0.39
CA GLU A 135 27.23 -2.27 -0.21
C GLU A 135 26.22 -3.43 -0.05
N SER A 136 25.31 -3.31 0.92
CA SER A 136 24.24 -4.27 1.18
C SER A 136 23.00 -3.61 1.76
N GLN A 137 21.84 -4.28 1.65
CA GLN A 137 20.58 -3.81 2.22
C GLN A 137 20.69 -3.61 3.74
N ARG A 138 21.31 -4.56 4.43
CA ARG A 138 21.55 -4.48 5.87
C ARG A 138 22.35 -3.23 6.26
N GLU A 139 23.36 -2.88 5.47
CA GLU A 139 24.14 -1.66 5.73
C GLU A 139 23.31 -0.39 5.51
N ALA A 140 22.45 -0.36 4.48
CA ALA A 140 21.54 0.75 4.24
C ALA A 140 20.51 0.93 5.37
N GLU A 141 19.97 -0.17 5.91
CA GLU A 141 19.10 -0.18 7.09
C GLU A 141 19.79 0.42 8.32
N GLU A 142 21.03 -0.03 8.61
CA GLU A 142 21.79 0.52 9.73
C GLU A 142 22.10 2.02 9.58
N TRP A 143 22.31 2.50 8.35
CA TRP A 143 22.48 3.93 8.08
C TRP A 143 21.19 4.71 8.34
N ALA A 144 20.05 4.23 7.85
CA ALA A 144 18.76 4.87 8.05
C ALA A 144 18.39 4.97 9.54
N ASP A 145 18.55 3.87 10.29
CA ASP A 145 18.26 3.83 11.73
C ASP A 145 19.13 4.81 12.52
N THR A 146 20.43 4.88 12.19
CA THR A 146 21.35 5.79 12.88
C THR A 146 20.99 7.25 12.62
N ILE A 147 20.62 7.60 11.39
CA ILE A 147 20.22 8.97 11.03
C ILE A 147 18.91 9.36 11.72
N CYS A 148 17.90 8.48 11.68
CA CYS A 148 16.61 8.69 12.36
C CYS A 148 16.78 8.84 13.87
N GLY A 149 17.56 7.96 14.51
CA GLY A 149 17.86 8.05 15.94
C GLY A 149 18.57 9.36 16.32
N ALA A 150 19.51 9.80 15.48
CA ALA A 150 20.20 11.07 15.69
C ALA A 150 19.26 12.28 15.56
N LEU A 151 18.32 12.26 14.62
CA LEU A 151 17.30 13.30 14.45
C LEU A 151 16.36 13.39 15.66
N GLU A 152 15.96 12.25 16.22
CA GLU A 152 15.14 12.20 17.43
C GLU A 152 15.88 12.75 18.66
N ALA A 153 17.14 12.36 18.84
CA ALA A 153 17.98 12.82 19.94
C ALA A 153 18.23 14.33 19.85
N ALA A 154 18.53 14.81 18.66
CA ALA A 154 18.80 16.19 18.35
C ALA A 154 17.60 17.12 18.66
N ALA A 155 16.36 16.64 18.50
CA ALA A 155 15.10 17.37 18.74
C ALA A 155 14.78 17.71 20.21
N GLY A 156 15.73 17.52 21.14
CA GLY A 156 15.61 17.99 22.52
C GLY A 156 14.91 17.02 23.48
N ARG A 157 14.94 15.71 23.23
CA ARG A 157 14.51 14.70 24.21
C ARG A 157 15.72 14.18 24.99
N SER A 158 16.12 14.90 26.03
CA SER A 158 17.17 14.46 26.96
C SER A 158 16.63 13.37 27.94
N PRO A 159 17.45 12.38 28.37
CA PRO A 159 16.98 11.22 29.12
C PRO A 159 16.78 11.57 30.60
N SER A 160 15.58 12.01 30.98
CA SER A 160 15.24 12.21 32.39
C SER A 160 14.79 10.90 33.03
N SER A 161 15.50 10.52 34.09
CA SER A 161 15.28 9.38 34.96
C SER A 161 14.00 9.49 35.81
N THR A 162 12.83 9.26 35.22
CA THR A 162 11.61 8.79 35.94
C THR A 162 10.59 8.27 34.92
N PRO A 163 10.09 7.03 35.03
CA PRO A 163 9.25 6.43 34.01
C PRO A 163 7.77 6.78 34.22
N LEU A 164 7.20 7.56 33.32
CA LEU A 164 5.75 7.65 33.09
C LEU A 164 5.49 7.63 31.58
N THR A 165 5.26 6.42 31.09
CA THR A 165 4.05 5.98 30.36
C THR A 165 3.40 6.94 29.35
N SER A 166 3.08 6.40 28.17
CA SER A 166 2.33 6.97 27.03
C SER A 166 3.16 7.52 25.85
N ARG A 167 4.08 6.69 25.31
CA ARG A 167 4.59 6.91 23.95
C ARG A 167 3.70 6.12 22.98
N ARG A 168 2.66 6.76 22.41
CA ARG A 168 1.94 6.23 21.22
C ARG A 168 2.99 5.88 20.18
N ARG A 169 3.20 4.59 19.90
CA ARG A 169 4.08 4.19 18.80
C ARG A 169 3.35 4.43 17.50
N ARG A 170 3.89 5.37 16.71
CA ARG A 170 3.56 5.47 15.29
C ARG A 170 4.13 4.20 14.66
N LEU A 171 3.25 3.36 14.13
CA LEU A 171 3.60 2.48 13.03
C LEU A 171 4.23 3.38 11.96
N SER A 172 5.54 3.24 11.75
CA SER A 172 6.26 4.01 10.74
C SER A 172 5.65 3.69 9.38
N SER A 173 5.40 4.71 8.58
CA SER A 173 4.84 4.63 7.23
C SER A 173 5.77 4.00 6.19
N HIS A 174 6.82 3.30 6.63
CA HIS A 174 7.74 2.56 5.76
C HIS A 174 7.42 1.08 5.90
N VAL A 175 6.44 0.63 5.12
CA VAL A 175 6.25 -0.79 4.87
C VAL A 175 6.72 -1.01 3.46
N THR A 176 7.83 -1.72 3.30
CA THR A 176 8.14 -2.43 2.06
C THR A 176 6.94 -3.31 1.76
N ALA A 177 6.19 -3.01 0.69
CA ALA A 177 5.00 -3.77 0.32
C ALA A 177 5.33 -5.27 0.31
N SER A 178 4.65 -6.06 1.15
CA SER A 178 4.87 -7.50 1.21
C SER A 178 4.55 -8.10 -0.16
N THR A 179 5.40 -8.99 -0.65
CA THR A 179 5.11 -9.67 -1.91
C THR A 179 3.87 -10.56 -1.75
N VAL A 180 3.15 -10.83 -2.83
CA VAL A 180 2.02 -11.77 -2.81
C VAL A 180 2.42 -13.12 -2.21
N LYS A 181 3.64 -13.58 -2.54
CA LYS A 181 4.20 -14.81 -2.01
C LYS A 181 4.38 -14.74 -0.49
N GLU A 182 4.95 -13.67 0.04
CA GLU A 182 5.11 -13.49 1.50
C GLU A 182 3.77 -13.53 2.24
N ILE A 183 2.74 -12.86 1.70
CA ILE A 183 1.39 -12.87 2.28
C ILE A 183 0.81 -14.28 2.29
N GLN A 184 0.95 -15.02 1.18
CA GLN A 184 0.43 -16.39 1.06
C GLN A 184 1.19 -17.39 1.95
N THR A 185 2.52 -17.27 2.03
CA THR A 185 3.37 -18.18 2.82
C THR A 185 3.47 -17.80 4.30
N ARG A 186 2.74 -16.76 4.73
CA ARG A 186 2.72 -16.29 6.12
C ARG A 186 2.29 -17.43 7.04
N ASP A 187 3.13 -17.77 8.02
CA ASP A 187 2.84 -18.83 8.96
C ASP A 187 1.67 -18.48 9.88
N VAL A 188 1.03 -19.52 10.42
CA VAL A 188 -0.19 -19.40 11.22
C VAL A 188 -0.02 -18.46 12.42
N TRP A 189 1.12 -18.47 13.09
CA TRP A 189 1.32 -17.67 14.31
C TRP A 189 1.56 -16.20 13.99
N THR A 190 2.25 -15.90 12.89
CA THR A 190 2.34 -14.52 12.41
C THR A 190 0.96 -13.96 12.08
N ARG A 191 0.07 -14.75 11.46
CA ARG A 191 -1.33 -14.32 11.22
C ARG A 191 -2.08 -14.03 12.52
N VAL A 192 -1.86 -14.83 13.57
CA VAL A 192 -2.43 -14.60 14.91
C VAL A 192 -1.90 -13.30 15.50
N ASP A 193 -0.60 -13.03 15.40
CA ASP A 193 -0.01 -11.82 15.95
C ASP A 193 -0.48 -10.57 15.19
N GLU A 194 -0.62 -10.63 13.86
CA GLU A 194 -1.29 -9.58 13.07
C GLU A 194 -2.74 -9.36 13.52
N PHE A 195 -3.50 -10.44 13.72
CA PHE A 195 -4.88 -10.36 14.15
C PHE A 195 -5.01 -9.64 15.50
N VAL A 196 -4.14 -9.97 16.46
CA VAL A 196 -4.11 -9.30 17.77
C VAL A 196 -3.79 -7.82 17.61
N GLU A 197 -2.81 -7.48 16.77
CA GLU A 197 -2.43 -6.09 16.54
C GLU A 197 -3.56 -5.27 15.91
N ILE A 198 -4.19 -5.81 14.87
CA ILE A 198 -5.20 -5.11 14.08
C ILE A 198 -6.55 -5.08 14.82
N TYR A 199 -7.03 -6.21 15.34
CA TYR A 199 -8.40 -6.33 15.83
C TYR A 199 -8.53 -6.28 17.35
N VAL A 200 -7.46 -6.50 18.13
CA VAL A 200 -7.54 -6.49 19.60
C VAL A 200 -6.94 -5.20 20.17
N ARG A 201 -5.72 -4.86 19.76
CA ARG A 201 -4.93 -3.73 20.29
C ARG A 201 -5.24 -2.38 19.66
N SER A 202 -5.68 -2.34 18.42
CA SER A 202 -6.04 -1.08 17.77
C SER A 202 -7.45 -0.60 18.21
N ASN A 203 -7.76 0.68 17.99
CA ASN A 203 -9.14 1.20 17.97
C ASN A 203 -9.54 1.59 16.53
N HIS A 204 -10.82 1.91 16.35
CA HIS A 204 -11.35 2.41 15.07
C HIS A 204 -10.49 3.55 14.50
N HIS A 205 -10.20 4.59 15.29
CA HIS A 205 -9.42 5.73 14.80
C HIS A 205 -8.04 5.31 14.28
N ASP A 206 -7.35 4.43 14.99
CA ASP A 206 -6.02 3.96 14.59
C ASP A 206 -6.09 3.16 13.28
N ILE A 207 -7.09 2.28 13.11
CA ILE A 207 -7.27 1.46 11.89
C ILE A 207 -7.65 2.32 10.69
N HIS A 208 -8.55 3.29 10.84
CA HIS A 208 -8.86 4.25 9.76
C HIS A 208 -7.62 5.06 9.35
N ARG A 209 -6.83 5.50 10.34
CA ARG A 209 -5.58 6.23 10.13
C ARG A 209 -4.47 5.37 9.51
N GLN A 210 -4.47 4.06 9.73
CA GLN A 210 -3.53 3.11 9.14
C GLN A 210 -3.89 2.80 7.68
N ALA A 211 -5.17 2.55 7.42
CA ALA A 211 -5.71 2.28 6.10
C ALA A 211 -5.40 3.41 5.10
N THR A 212 -5.64 4.65 5.51
CA THR A 212 -5.34 5.86 4.72
C THR A 212 -3.85 6.09 4.49
N ARG A 213 -2.95 5.42 5.21
CA ARG A 213 -1.50 5.44 4.94
C ARG A 213 -1.01 4.25 4.13
N GLY A 214 -1.91 3.42 3.61
CA GLY A 214 -1.56 2.20 2.90
C GLY A 214 -0.93 1.13 3.80
N ALA A 215 -1.11 1.22 5.13
CA ALA A 215 -0.50 0.28 6.05
C ALA A 215 -1.04 -1.14 5.85
N PHE A 216 -2.23 -1.38 5.32
CA PHE A 216 -2.64 -2.77 5.09
C PHE A 216 -1.88 -3.48 3.97
N SER A 217 -0.97 -2.80 3.25
CA SER A 217 -0.07 -3.43 2.27
C SER A 217 0.77 -4.58 2.82
N TRP A 218 1.08 -4.62 4.13
CA TRP A 218 1.80 -5.72 4.76
C TRP A 218 0.92 -6.82 5.35
N SER A 219 -0.37 -6.57 5.54
CA SER A 219 -1.22 -7.50 6.27
C SER A 219 -1.73 -8.62 5.35
N CYS A 220 -1.91 -9.80 5.93
CA CYS A 220 -2.60 -10.93 5.31
C CYS A 220 -4.07 -11.05 5.75
N LEU A 221 -4.61 -10.02 6.42
CA LEU A 221 -5.94 -10.00 7.01
C LEU A 221 -6.79 -8.80 6.50
N ARG A 222 -6.36 -8.10 5.44
CA ARG A 222 -7.08 -6.93 4.90
C ARG A 222 -8.55 -7.25 4.59
N ASN A 223 -8.82 -8.44 4.05
CA ASN A 223 -10.16 -8.90 3.70
C ASN A 223 -11.12 -8.87 4.90
N LEU A 224 -10.66 -9.16 6.12
CA LEU A 224 -11.49 -9.13 7.31
C LEU A 224 -11.87 -7.69 7.68
N THR A 225 -10.95 -6.74 7.51
CA THR A 225 -11.25 -5.31 7.71
C THR A 225 -12.28 -4.81 6.70
N TRP A 226 -12.18 -5.23 5.43
CA TRP A 226 -13.19 -4.90 4.41
C TRP A 226 -14.55 -5.48 4.75
N ARG A 227 -14.60 -6.74 5.20
CA ARG A 227 -15.85 -7.38 5.63
C ARG A 227 -16.49 -6.65 6.82
N LEU A 228 -15.70 -6.11 7.74
CA LEU A 228 -16.19 -5.28 8.83
C LEU A 228 -16.80 -3.97 8.32
N TRP A 229 -16.08 -3.21 7.48
CA TRP A 229 -16.55 -1.92 6.97
C TRP A 229 -17.73 -2.02 6.01
N LEU A 230 -17.81 -3.10 5.23
CA LEU A 230 -18.97 -3.39 4.39
C LEU A 230 -20.15 -4.00 5.17
N SER A 231 -19.99 -4.22 6.48
CA SER A 231 -21.00 -4.82 7.37
C SER A 231 -21.37 -6.27 7.03
N VAL A 232 -20.46 -6.99 6.36
CA VAL A 232 -20.55 -8.45 6.15
C VAL A 232 -20.20 -9.19 7.44
N LEU A 233 -19.22 -8.69 8.19
CA LEU A 233 -18.92 -9.12 9.57
C LEU A 233 -19.37 -8.05 10.57
N PRO A 234 -19.79 -8.46 11.78
CA PRO A 234 -20.29 -7.51 12.76
C PRO A 234 -19.15 -6.74 13.44
N GLN A 235 -19.19 -5.41 13.37
CA GLN A 235 -18.26 -4.53 14.12
C GLN A 235 -18.65 -4.36 15.59
N VAL A 236 -19.95 -4.41 15.89
CA VAL A 236 -20.49 -4.15 17.24
C VAL A 236 -20.75 -5.42 18.06
N ALA A 237 -20.65 -6.59 17.44
CA ALA A 237 -20.76 -7.87 18.13
C ALA A 237 -19.38 -8.42 18.50
N SER A 238 -19.37 -9.44 19.35
CA SER A 238 -18.14 -10.09 19.78
C SER A 238 -17.55 -10.99 18.68
N PHE A 239 -16.29 -11.41 18.84
CA PHE A 239 -15.63 -12.34 17.93
C PHE A 239 -16.35 -13.69 17.83
N GLU A 240 -17.06 -14.13 18.88
CA GLU A 240 -17.88 -15.34 18.85
C GLU A 240 -18.96 -15.30 17.74
N ALA A 241 -19.47 -14.11 17.39
CA ALA A 241 -20.49 -13.95 16.36
C ALA A 241 -19.95 -14.11 14.93
N TRP A 242 -18.65 -13.96 14.70
CA TRP A 242 -18.07 -13.91 13.35
C TRP A 242 -18.25 -15.21 12.57
N VAL A 243 -18.02 -16.36 13.22
CA VAL A 243 -18.16 -17.67 12.57
C VAL A 243 -19.62 -17.98 12.22
N PRO A 244 -20.60 -17.85 13.13
CA PRO A 244 -22.01 -18.00 12.80
C PRO A 244 -22.46 -17.05 11.69
N THR A 245 -22.09 -15.77 11.74
CA THR A 245 -22.45 -14.79 10.69
C THR A 245 -21.89 -15.21 9.32
N THR A 246 -20.63 -15.63 9.28
CA THR A 246 -20.00 -16.12 8.04
C THR A 246 -20.71 -17.36 7.51
N GLN A 247 -21.04 -18.33 8.38
CA GLN A 247 -21.76 -19.54 7.98
C GLN A 247 -23.15 -19.23 7.42
N VAL A 248 -23.89 -18.31 8.04
CA VAL A 248 -25.21 -17.88 7.54
C VAL A 248 -25.10 -17.27 6.15
N ALA A 249 -24.12 -16.40 5.92
CA ALA A 249 -23.89 -15.80 4.60
C ALA A 249 -23.53 -16.86 3.54
N ARG A 250 -22.67 -17.82 3.89
CA ARG A 250 -22.29 -18.93 2.98
C ARG A 250 -23.48 -19.83 2.65
N VAL A 251 -24.28 -20.21 3.65
CA VAL A 251 -25.51 -21.00 3.44
C VAL A 251 -26.50 -20.25 2.55
N ARG A 252 -26.66 -18.93 2.73
CA ARG A 252 -27.51 -18.11 1.86
C ARG A 252 -27.03 -18.19 0.41
N TYR A 253 -25.74 -18.01 0.14
CA TYR A 253 -25.23 -18.10 -1.22
C TYR A 253 -25.40 -19.51 -1.83
N ALA A 254 -25.15 -20.57 -1.06
CA ALA A 254 -25.38 -21.95 -1.52
C ALA A 254 -26.86 -22.18 -1.93
N GLN A 255 -27.81 -21.64 -1.16
CA GLN A 255 -29.23 -21.67 -1.53
C GLN A 255 -29.53 -20.90 -2.83
N LEU A 256 -28.82 -19.81 -3.10
CA LEU A 256 -28.93 -19.06 -4.35
C LEU A 256 -28.33 -19.83 -5.54
N GLN A 257 -27.22 -20.55 -5.33
CA GLN A 257 -26.65 -21.45 -6.35
C GLN A 257 -27.66 -22.54 -6.74
N ASP A 258 -28.34 -23.14 -5.75
CA ASP A 258 -29.39 -24.13 -6.01
C ASP A 258 -30.61 -23.52 -6.74
N ARG A 259 -31.02 -22.32 -6.33
CA ARG A 259 -32.18 -21.61 -6.91
C ARG A 259 -31.94 -21.21 -8.37
N TYR A 260 -30.76 -20.69 -8.68
CA TYR A 260 -30.38 -20.16 -9.99
C TYR A 260 -29.41 -21.08 -10.73
N ALA A 261 -29.48 -22.38 -10.47
CA ALA A 261 -28.57 -23.37 -11.04
C ALA A 261 -28.52 -23.28 -12.58
N PHE A 262 -27.31 -23.27 -13.12
CA PHE A 262 -27.06 -23.26 -14.56
C PHE A 262 -25.80 -24.08 -14.87
N GLU A 263 -25.75 -24.62 -16.09
CA GLU A 263 -24.58 -25.35 -16.57
C GLU A 263 -23.60 -24.38 -17.22
N LEU A 264 -22.37 -24.34 -16.72
CA LEU A 264 -21.26 -23.72 -17.42
C LEU A 264 -20.78 -24.69 -18.52
N PRO A 265 -20.49 -24.20 -19.74
CA PRO A 265 -19.89 -25.05 -20.77
C PRO A 265 -18.60 -25.69 -20.24
N ALA A 266 -18.46 -27.01 -20.38
CA ALA A 266 -17.21 -27.68 -20.10
C ALA A 266 -16.11 -27.10 -20.99
N GLY A 267 -14.93 -26.80 -20.42
CA GLY A 267 -13.78 -26.31 -21.16
C GLY A 267 -13.48 -27.23 -22.35
N VAL A 268 -13.33 -26.64 -23.54
CA VAL A 268 -12.98 -27.37 -24.77
C VAL A 268 -11.54 -27.89 -24.65
N ASP A 269 -11.31 -29.09 -25.18
CA ASP A 269 -10.02 -29.79 -25.22
C ASP A 269 -8.81 -28.89 -25.56
N ASP A 270 -7.70 -29.19 -24.88
CA ASP A 270 -6.39 -28.50 -24.80
C ASP A 270 -5.61 -28.32 -26.13
N ASP A 271 -6.21 -28.66 -27.29
CA ASP A 271 -5.53 -28.75 -28.59
C ASP A 271 -5.77 -27.55 -29.55
N SER A 272 -6.47 -26.48 -29.14
CA SER A 272 -6.65 -25.30 -30.00
C SER A 272 -5.58 -24.22 -29.76
N GLU A 273 -4.70 -23.99 -30.74
CA GLU A 273 -3.62 -22.97 -30.72
C GLU A 273 -4.10 -21.50 -30.75
N ASP A 274 -5.37 -21.22 -30.47
CA ASP A 274 -5.93 -19.87 -30.51
C ASP A 274 -6.27 -19.37 -29.08
N PRO A 275 -5.49 -18.43 -28.50
CA PRO A 275 -5.66 -17.94 -27.12
C PRO A 275 -6.98 -17.22 -26.85
N CYS A 276 -7.81 -16.98 -27.87
CA CYS A 276 -9.06 -16.23 -27.78
C CYS A 276 -10.31 -17.01 -28.23
N PHE A 277 -10.23 -18.33 -28.42
CA PHE A 277 -11.31 -19.06 -29.10
C PHE A 277 -12.36 -19.65 -28.15
N TYR A 278 -13.41 -18.87 -27.89
CA TYR A 278 -14.69 -19.35 -27.34
C TYR A 278 -15.78 -19.46 -28.43
N GLU A 279 -15.42 -19.64 -29.71
CA GLU A 279 -16.40 -19.71 -30.81
C GLU A 279 -17.13 -21.06 -30.93
N ALA A 280 -16.87 -22.03 -30.06
CA ALA A 280 -17.59 -23.31 -30.04
C ALA A 280 -18.41 -23.48 -28.76
N VAL A 281 -19.54 -22.76 -28.64
CA VAL A 281 -20.52 -23.01 -27.57
C VAL A 281 -21.80 -23.58 -28.20
N PRO A 282 -22.21 -24.83 -27.88
CA PRO A 282 -23.54 -25.30 -28.22
C PRO A 282 -24.56 -24.57 -27.33
N SER A 283 -25.61 -24.07 -27.98
CA SER A 283 -26.82 -23.52 -27.38
C SER A 283 -27.30 -24.30 -26.15
N PRO A 284 -27.56 -23.65 -25.00
CA PRO A 284 -28.51 -24.18 -24.02
C PRO A 284 -29.87 -24.42 -24.66
N LYS A 285 -30.76 -25.04 -23.88
CA LYS A 285 -32.19 -24.73 -23.99
C LYS A 285 -32.35 -23.25 -23.58
N GLU A 286 -32.01 -22.38 -24.53
CA GLU A 286 -31.83 -20.93 -24.53
C GLU A 286 -30.88 -20.34 -23.46
N PRO A 287 -29.61 -20.00 -23.81
CA PRO A 287 -28.78 -19.15 -22.96
C PRO A 287 -29.47 -17.80 -22.85
N THR A 288 -29.74 -17.31 -21.65
CA THR A 288 -30.22 -15.93 -21.52
C THR A 288 -29.14 -14.98 -22.05
N LEU A 289 -29.54 -13.92 -22.77
CA LEU A 289 -28.62 -12.88 -23.26
C LEU A 289 -27.68 -12.36 -22.16
N LEU A 290 -28.17 -12.35 -20.92
CA LEU A 290 -27.43 -12.03 -19.70
C LEU A 290 -26.16 -12.87 -19.52
N LEU A 291 -26.26 -14.21 -19.60
CA LEU A 291 -25.12 -15.09 -19.37
C LEU A 291 -24.03 -14.87 -20.42
N HIS A 292 -24.43 -14.69 -21.68
CA HIS A 292 -23.49 -14.40 -22.78
C HIS A 292 -22.76 -13.06 -22.58
N MET A 293 -23.47 -12.03 -22.11
CA MET A 293 -22.87 -10.74 -21.78
C MET A 293 -21.83 -10.86 -20.66
N ILE A 294 -22.17 -11.57 -19.58
CA ILE A 294 -21.28 -11.81 -18.44
C ILE A 294 -20.03 -12.57 -18.90
N GLN A 295 -20.19 -13.67 -19.63
CA GLN A 295 -19.06 -14.48 -20.13
C GLN A 295 -18.07 -13.64 -20.93
N ARG A 296 -18.58 -12.84 -21.88
CA ARG A 296 -17.73 -11.99 -22.74
C ARG A 296 -16.93 -10.96 -21.94
N ASP A 297 -17.52 -10.41 -20.88
CA ASP A 297 -16.86 -9.44 -20.03
C ASP A 297 -15.86 -10.10 -19.07
N VAL A 298 -16.17 -11.28 -18.52
CA VAL A 298 -15.28 -12.04 -17.64
C VAL A 298 -14.00 -12.46 -18.35
N VAL A 299 -14.07 -12.93 -19.59
CA VAL A 299 -12.87 -13.31 -20.38
C VAL A 299 -11.88 -12.14 -20.52
N ARG A 300 -12.37 -10.90 -20.53
CA ARG A 300 -11.54 -9.69 -20.66
C ARG A 300 -11.13 -9.11 -19.31
N THR A 301 -11.80 -9.49 -18.23
CA THR A 301 -11.60 -8.93 -16.89
C THR A 301 -10.21 -9.31 -16.39
N ARG A 302 -9.34 -8.31 -16.20
CA ARG A 302 -7.95 -8.48 -15.71
C ARG A 302 -7.16 -9.61 -16.41
N CYS A 303 -7.43 -9.88 -17.69
CA CYS A 303 -6.85 -11.00 -18.44
C CYS A 303 -5.30 -10.99 -18.54
N ALA A 304 -4.66 -9.85 -18.28
CA ALA A 304 -3.21 -9.74 -18.15
C ALA A 304 -2.64 -10.52 -16.95
N MET A 305 -3.46 -10.79 -15.92
CA MET A 305 -3.08 -11.58 -14.75
C MET A 305 -3.41 -13.06 -14.98
N PRO A 306 -2.45 -13.99 -14.81
CA PRO A 306 -2.68 -15.43 -15.03
C PRO A 306 -3.87 -16.01 -14.27
N TYR A 307 -4.05 -15.60 -13.01
CA TYR A 307 -5.14 -16.06 -12.14
C TYR A 307 -6.54 -15.90 -12.76
N PHE A 308 -6.81 -14.81 -13.48
CA PHE A 308 -8.12 -14.56 -14.10
C PHE A 308 -8.30 -15.24 -15.47
N ARG A 309 -7.26 -15.90 -15.98
CA ARG A 309 -7.35 -16.78 -17.16
C ARG A 309 -7.69 -18.22 -16.79
N GLU A 310 -7.56 -18.59 -15.52
CA GLU A 310 -7.88 -19.95 -15.07
C GLU A 310 -9.38 -20.24 -15.22
N PRO A 311 -9.75 -21.39 -15.81
CA PRO A 311 -11.16 -21.75 -16.05
C PRO A 311 -12.01 -21.74 -14.78
N ASP A 312 -11.47 -22.23 -13.66
CA ASP A 312 -12.17 -22.28 -12.38
C ASP A 312 -12.46 -20.87 -11.84
N THR A 313 -11.49 -19.94 -11.99
CA THR A 313 -11.65 -18.54 -11.60
C THR A 313 -12.69 -17.85 -12.48
N GLN A 314 -12.66 -18.06 -13.80
CA GLN A 314 -13.68 -17.49 -14.70
C GLN A 314 -15.07 -18.05 -14.41
N ALA A 315 -15.18 -19.36 -14.18
CA ALA A 315 -16.40 -20.03 -13.80
C ALA A 315 -16.98 -19.45 -12.49
N MET A 316 -16.13 -19.21 -11.49
CA MET A 316 -16.50 -18.57 -10.23
C MET A 316 -17.03 -17.13 -10.45
N LEU A 317 -16.32 -16.31 -11.22
CA LEU A 317 -16.76 -14.94 -11.54
C LEU A 317 -18.11 -14.93 -12.27
N ILE A 318 -18.28 -15.81 -13.26
CA ILE A 318 -19.55 -15.94 -14.02
C ILE A 318 -20.69 -16.34 -13.09
N ARG A 319 -20.50 -17.34 -12.20
CA ARG A 319 -21.52 -17.76 -11.23
C ARG A 319 -21.95 -16.62 -10.32
N ILE A 320 -21.01 -15.94 -9.68
CA ILE A 320 -21.32 -14.83 -8.77
C ILE A 320 -22.08 -13.73 -9.50
N LEU A 321 -21.59 -13.27 -10.65
CA LEU A 321 -22.22 -12.18 -11.41
C LEU A 321 -23.60 -12.56 -11.93
N PHE A 322 -23.78 -13.80 -12.39
CA PHE A 322 -25.06 -14.28 -12.88
C PHE A 322 -26.08 -14.39 -11.74
N ILE A 323 -25.71 -15.03 -10.64
CA ILE A 323 -26.59 -15.18 -9.46
C ILE A 323 -26.97 -13.81 -8.90
N TYR A 324 -26.00 -12.89 -8.78
CA TYR A 324 -26.27 -11.52 -8.34
C TYR A 324 -27.29 -10.83 -9.25
N ALA A 325 -27.08 -10.87 -10.56
CA ALA A 325 -27.98 -10.23 -11.52
C ALA A 325 -29.40 -10.84 -11.55
N GLN A 326 -29.54 -12.12 -11.18
CA GLN A 326 -30.84 -12.80 -11.09
C GLN A 326 -31.57 -12.48 -9.78
N GLU A 327 -30.86 -12.43 -8.66
CA GLU A 327 -31.45 -12.08 -7.35
C GLU A 327 -31.82 -10.58 -7.30
N HIS A 328 -30.98 -9.72 -7.86
CA HIS A 328 -31.16 -8.26 -7.90
C HIS A 328 -31.63 -7.79 -9.27
N SER A 329 -32.81 -8.27 -9.70
CA SER A 329 -33.33 -8.03 -11.07
C SER A 329 -33.55 -6.55 -11.44
N ASP A 330 -33.68 -5.68 -10.44
CA ASP A 330 -33.75 -4.22 -10.59
C ASP A 330 -32.40 -3.61 -10.96
N MET A 331 -31.30 -4.14 -10.39
CA MET A 331 -29.94 -3.75 -10.77
C MET A 331 -29.43 -4.52 -11.99
N GLY A 332 -29.68 -5.82 -12.07
CA GLY A 332 -29.17 -6.71 -13.11
C GLY A 332 -27.65 -6.69 -13.24
N TYR A 333 -27.15 -7.17 -14.37
CA TYR A 333 -25.72 -7.10 -14.69
C TYR A 333 -25.40 -5.87 -15.53
N HIS A 334 -24.33 -5.18 -15.15
CA HIS A 334 -23.80 -4.05 -15.87
C HIS A 334 -22.30 -4.21 -16.12
N GLN A 335 -21.86 -3.82 -17.33
CA GLN A 335 -20.43 -3.80 -17.66
C GLN A 335 -19.66 -2.95 -16.63
N GLY A 336 -18.58 -3.54 -16.11
CA GLY A 336 -17.76 -2.99 -15.03
C GLY A 336 -17.86 -3.77 -13.72
N MET A 337 -19.00 -4.45 -13.45
CA MET A 337 -19.18 -5.24 -12.23
C MET A 337 -18.12 -6.35 -12.08
N GLY A 338 -17.72 -6.98 -13.19
CA GLY A 338 -16.64 -7.99 -13.17
C GLY A 338 -15.29 -7.43 -12.70
N GLU A 339 -14.95 -6.18 -13.02
CA GLU A 339 -13.72 -5.54 -12.55
C GLU A 339 -13.74 -5.29 -11.04
N LEU A 340 -14.90 -4.96 -10.47
CA LEU A 340 -15.07 -4.80 -9.02
C LEU A 340 -14.96 -6.14 -8.30
N LEU A 341 -15.65 -7.17 -8.81
CA LEU A 341 -15.61 -8.51 -8.23
C LEU A 341 -14.20 -9.11 -8.24
N ALA A 342 -13.45 -8.90 -9.34
CA ALA A 342 -12.08 -9.38 -9.48
C ALA A 342 -11.16 -8.89 -8.35
N VAL A 343 -11.31 -7.63 -7.90
CA VAL A 343 -10.51 -7.06 -6.79
C VAL A 343 -10.68 -7.85 -5.50
N MET A 344 -11.92 -8.25 -5.18
CA MET A 344 -12.27 -8.98 -3.96
C MET A 344 -11.87 -10.45 -4.03
N VAL A 345 -12.17 -11.11 -5.15
CA VAL A 345 -11.84 -12.53 -5.36
C VAL A 345 -10.33 -12.75 -5.23
N TYR A 346 -9.53 -11.89 -5.85
CA TYR A 346 -8.08 -12.02 -5.78
C TYR A 346 -7.52 -11.71 -4.39
N LEU A 347 -8.11 -10.76 -3.66
CA LEU A 347 -7.73 -10.49 -2.27
C LEU A 347 -8.01 -11.71 -1.38
N LEU A 348 -9.20 -12.29 -1.48
CA LEU A 348 -9.59 -13.49 -0.73
C LEU A 348 -8.69 -14.68 -1.06
N TYR A 349 -8.33 -14.87 -2.33
CA TYR A 349 -7.41 -15.92 -2.76
C TYR A 349 -6.00 -15.75 -2.17
N ILE A 350 -5.49 -14.53 -2.06
CA ILE A 350 -4.16 -14.27 -1.50
C ILE A 350 -4.15 -14.42 0.01
N GLU A 351 -5.21 -13.97 0.67
CA GLU A 351 -5.28 -13.92 2.13
C GLU A 351 -5.93 -15.15 2.78
N GLN A 352 -6.34 -16.14 1.98
CA GLN A 352 -6.93 -17.38 2.48
C GLN A 352 -6.04 -18.04 3.54
N PHE A 353 -6.70 -18.70 4.50
CA PHE A 353 -6.00 -19.44 5.54
C PHE A 353 -5.23 -20.62 4.91
N PRO A 354 -3.96 -20.87 5.29
CA PRO A 354 -3.20 -21.99 4.75
C PRO A 354 -3.90 -23.33 5.05
N LEU A 355 -4.05 -24.19 4.05
CA LEU A 355 -4.55 -25.56 4.26
C LEU A 355 -3.58 -26.29 5.18
N ALA A 356 -4.09 -26.83 6.30
CA ALA A 356 -3.30 -27.60 7.23
C ALA A 356 -2.70 -28.81 6.51
N VAL A 357 -1.38 -28.88 6.40
CA VAL A 357 -0.69 -30.14 6.14
C VAL A 357 -1.08 -31.08 7.28
N ALA A 358 -1.63 -32.26 6.95
CA ALA A 358 -2.20 -33.17 7.93
C ALA A 358 -1.22 -33.43 9.11
N PRO A 359 -1.67 -33.33 10.37
CA PRO A 359 -0.81 -33.46 11.54
C PRO A 359 -0.09 -34.81 11.66
N SER A 360 -0.51 -35.83 10.90
CA SER A 360 0.19 -37.12 10.77
C SER A 360 1.51 -37.07 9.99
N SER A 361 1.83 -35.94 9.37
CA SER A 361 3.12 -35.68 8.69
C SER A 361 3.98 -34.63 9.40
N ILE A 362 3.54 -34.15 10.57
CA ILE A 362 4.37 -33.38 11.49
C ILE A 362 5.10 -34.41 12.35
N PRO A 363 6.43 -34.57 12.22
CA PRO A 363 7.17 -35.40 13.15
C PRO A 363 7.00 -34.81 14.55
N ASP A 364 6.53 -35.60 15.51
CA ASP A 364 6.64 -35.27 16.91
C ASP A 364 8.13 -35.07 17.25
N GLY A 365 8.53 -33.81 17.38
CA GLY A 365 9.90 -33.44 17.70
C GLY A 365 10.02 -31.93 17.64
N ARG A 366 10.30 -31.26 18.76
CA ARG A 366 11.63 -30.66 18.95
C ARG A 366 12.39 -30.60 17.63
N TRP A 367 12.48 -29.42 17.04
CA TRP A 367 13.46 -29.15 15.98
C TRP A 367 14.85 -29.52 16.54
N SER A 368 15.28 -30.72 16.21
CA SER A 368 16.65 -31.18 16.38
C SER A 368 17.37 -30.82 15.09
N PHE A 369 18.44 -30.04 15.26
CA PHE A 369 19.25 -29.39 14.24
C PHE A 369 20.12 -30.35 13.41
N GLU A 370 19.67 -31.58 13.13
CA GLU A 370 20.54 -32.58 12.48
C GLU A 370 19.85 -33.19 11.25
N ASN A 371 19.86 -32.44 10.14
CA ASN A 371 20.32 -32.92 8.82
C ASN A 371 19.95 -31.94 7.68
N ILE A 372 20.66 -30.81 7.61
CA ILE A 372 21.16 -30.30 6.32
C ILE A 372 22.66 -30.10 6.49
N SER A 373 23.40 -31.08 6.00
CA SER A 373 24.82 -31.00 5.78
C SER A 373 25.14 -29.95 4.72
N VAL A 374 25.62 -28.76 5.11
CA VAL A 374 26.63 -28.02 4.32
C VAL A 374 27.55 -27.22 5.27
N ILE A 375 28.76 -27.74 5.44
CA ILE A 375 30.04 -27.01 5.53
C ILE A 375 30.18 -25.93 6.63
N HIS A 376 30.81 -26.35 7.73
CA HIS A 376 31.88 -25.68 8.49
C HIS A 376 31.76 -24.16 8.81
N GLY A 377 31.47 -23.89 10.09
CA GLY A 377 32.45 -23.20 10.94
C GLY A 377 32.14 -21.78 11.39
N ALA A 378 31.38 -21.63 12.47
CA ALA A 378 31.56 -20.57 13.48
C ALA A 378 30.92 -21.00 14.81
N PRO A 379 31.53 -20.72 15.98
CA PRO A 379 31.04 -21.19 17.27
C PRO A 379 29.82 -20.36 17.72
N VAL A 380 28.81 -21.05 18.25
CA VAL A 380 27.63 -20.46 18.88
C VAL A 380 27.88 -20.43 20.38
N ASP A 381 27.78 -19.25 20.99
CA ASP A 381 27.89 -19.04 22.44
C ASP A 381 26.66 -19.60 23.18
N GLU A 382 26.89 -20.14 24.38
CA GLU A 382 26.00 -21.03 25.16
C GLU A 382 24.69 -20.41 25.73
N ASN A 383 24.16 -19.30 25.21
CA ASN A 383 22.93 -18.70 25.73
C ASN A 383 21.82 -18.73 24.66
N GLY A 384 20.99 -19.77 24.70
CA GLY A 384 19.87 -20.01 23.77
C GLY A 384 18.78 -18.93 23.79
N ALA A 385 19.01 -17.84 23.07
CA ALA A 385 18.01 -16.85 22.69
C ALA A 385 17.81 -16.92 21.17
N TRP A 386 16.58 -17.23 20.75
CA TRP A 386 16.15 -17.13 19.36
C TRP A 386 15.80 -15.67 19.09
N ASP A 387 16.81 -14.85 18.80
CA ASP A 387 16.60 -13.48 18.28
C ASP A 387 16.50 -13.57 16.75
N ASP A 388 15.26 -13.73 16.28
CA ASP A 388 14.89 -13.54 14.88
C ASP A 388 14.55 -12.06 14.66
N ASN A 389 15.54 -11.30 14.17
CA ASN A 389 15.57 -9.84 14.21
C ASN A 389 15.07 -9.18 12.91
N SER A 390 14.13 -9.79 12.20
CA SER A 390 13.52 -9.20 10.99
C SER A 390 12.07 -8.75 11.21
N TYR A 391 11.73 -8.21 12.37
CA TYR A 391 10.51 -7.41 12.56
C TYR A 391 10.76 -6.35 13.62
N VAL A 392 10.20 -5.15 13.41
CA VAL A 392 10.21 -4.06 14.39
C VAL A 392 9.28 -4.47 15.55
N HIS A 393 9.80 -5.32 16.43
CA HIS A 393 9.23 -5.59 17.73
C HIS A 393 9.43 -4.34 18.55
N VAL A 394 8.34 -3.64 18.78
CA VAL A 394 8.33 -2.62 19.80
C VAL A 394 7.38 -3.13 20.87
N ASP A 395 7.95 -3.73 21.91
CA ASP A 395 7.30 -3.91 23.21
C ASP A 395 7.57 -2.67 24.06
N VAL A 396 6.53 -1.97 24.52
CA VAL A 396 6.70 -1.04 25.64
C VAL A 396 6.48 -1.93 26.84
N VAL A 397 7.55 -2.52 27.37
CA VAL A 397 7.46 -3.16 28.67
C VAL A 397 7.39 -2.03 29.69
N ASP A 398 6.18 -1.66 30.09
CA ASP A 398 5.97 -0.89 31.31
C ASP A 398 6.26 -1.82 32.49
N VAL A 399 7.49 -1.79 33.00
CA VAL A 399 8.00 -2.66 34.08
C VAL A 399 7.21 -2.50 35.40
N THR A 400 6.24 -1.57 35.43
CA THR A 400 5.46 -1.23 36.64
C THR A 400 4.06 -1.85 36.70
N ARG A 401 3.54 -2.47 35.62
CA ARG A 401 2.27 -3.22 35.64
C ARG A 401 2.51 -4.68 35.28
N ALA A 402 2.00 -5.60 36.10
CA ALA A 402 1.88 -6.99 35.67
C ALA A 402 1.06 -7.02 34.35
N PRO A 403 1.53 -7.70 33.29
CA PRO A 403 0.80 -7.73 32.03
C PRO A 403 -0.57 -8.37 32.28
N SER A 404 -1.65 -7.64 31.98
CA SER A 404 -2.98 -8.23 31.97
C SER A 404 -3.00 -9.36 30.93
N ILE A 405 -3.63 -10.48 31.29
CA ILE A 405 -3.67 -11.68 30.46
C ILE A 405 -5.01 -11.75 29.77
N LEU A 406 -5.01 -12.05 28.46
CA LEU A 406 -6.22 -12.28 27.68
C LEU A 406 -6.47 -13.78 27.53
N GLU A 407 -7.49 -14.26 28.24
CA GLU A 407 -7.95 -15.66 28.18
C GLU A 407 -8.93 -15.89 27.02
N LYS A 408 -9.11 -17.17 26.60
CA LYS A 408 -10.00 -17.55 25.49
C LYS A 408 -11.42 -16.99 25.63
N GLY A 409 -12.06 -17.14 26.79
CA GLY A 409 -13.43 -16.65 26.99
C GLY A 409 -13.54 -15.13 26.87
N GLN A 410 -12.60 -14.41 27.51
CA GLN A 410 -12.53 -12.95 27.43
C GLN A 410 -12.29 -12.47 25.99
N PHE A 411 -11.46 -13.17 25.23
CA PHE A 411 -11.26 -12.89 23.81
C PHE A 411 -12.56 -13.05 23.02
N LEU A 412 -13.26 -14.18 23.16
CA LEU A 412 -14.47 -14.46 22.39
C LEU A 412 -15.61 -13.47 22.67
N ASP A 413 -15.68 -12.94 23.89
CA ASP A 413 -16.66 -11.92 24.30
C ASP A 413 -16.29 -10.49 23.87
N ARG A 414 -15.06 -10.26 23.39
CA ARG A 414 -14.60 -8.93 22.93
C ARG A 414 -15.07 -8.63 21.53
N ARG A 415 -15.23 -7.33 21.27
CA ARG A 415 -15.51 -6.75 19.96
C ARG A 415 -14.18 -6.40 19.27
N PRO A 416 -14.14 -6.33 17.93
CA PRO A 416 -12.98 -5.80 17.24
C PRO A 416 -12.69 -4.35 17.67
N PHE A 417 -11.42 -3.99 17.57
CA PHE A 417 -10.87 -2.66 17.84
C PHE A 417 -11.05 -2.19 19.30
N SER A 418 -10.88 -3.13 20.23
CA SER A 418 -11.13 -2.90 21.66
C SER A 418 -10.05 -2.12 22.41
N SER A 419 -8.90 -1.82 21.79
CA SER A 419 -7.73 -1.22 22.44
C SER A 419 -7.25 -1.98 23.68
N ASP A 420 -7.26 -3.32 23.61
CA ASP A 420 -6.78 -4.17 24.69
C ASP A 420 -5.31 -4.53 24.50
N GLU A 421 -4.47 -4.05 25.40
CA GLU A 421 -3.03 -4.32 25.43
C GLU A 421 -2.68 -5.62 26.17
N SER A 422 -3.67 -6.37 26.64
CA SER A 422 -3.48 -7.64 27.36
C SER A 422 -2.75 -8.68 26.52
N LYS A 423 -1.84 -9.44 27.14
CA LYS A 423 -1.08 -10.50 26.48
C LYS A 423 -1.94 -11.75 26.29
N PRO A 424 -2.14 -12.25 25.06
CA PRO A 424 -2.94 -13.44 24.82
C PRO A 424 -2.29 -14.70 25.38
N THR A 425 -3.08 -15.52 26.06
CA THR A 425 -2.73 -16.90 26.43
C THR A 425 -2.59 -17.79 25.19
N THR A 426 -1.93 -18.94 25.33
CA THR A 426 -1.88 -19.97 24.27
C THR A 426 -3.28 -20.39 23.82
N ALA A 427 -4.20 -20.62 24.76
CA ALA A 427 -5.59 -20.98 24.45
C ALA A 427 -6.35 -19.86 23.71
N CYS A 428 -6.03 -18.59 23.97
CA CYS A 428 -6.56 -17.46 23.20
C CYS A 428 -5.99 -17.45 21.78
N LYS A 429 -4.67 -17.63 21.61
CA LYS A 429 -4.05 -17.73 20.28
C LYS A 429 -4.62 -18.89 19.46
N GLU A 430 -4.82 -20.06 20.06
CA GLU A 430 -5.49 -21.21 19.42
C GLU A 430 -6.93 -20.89 19.00
N ALA A 431 -7.70 -20.17 19.82
CA ALA A 431 -9.04 -19.72 19.45
C ALA A 431 -9.03 -18.72 18.27
N ILE A 432 -8.00 -17.87 18.16
CA ILE A 432 -7.80 -16.99 17.00
C ILE A 432 -7.50 -17.82 15.75
N VAL A 433 -6.69 -18.88 15.85
CA VAL A 433 -6.45 -19.81 14.74
C VAL A 433 -7.76 -20.45 14.27
N GLU A 434 -8.56 -21.01 15.19
CA GLU A 434 -9.87 -21.59 14.89
C GLU A 434 -10.79 -20.57 14.19
N LEU A 435 -10.81 -19.34 14.69
CA LEU A 435 -11.58 -18.24 14.12
C LEU A 435 -11.14 -17.94 12.69
N LEU A 436 -9.84 -17.66 12.49
CA LEU A 436 -9.25 -17.32 11.19
C LEU A 436 -9.50 -18.43 10.17
N GLN A 437 -9.22 -19.68 10.52
CA GLN A 437 -9.45 -20.83 9.65
C GLN A 437 -10.93 -20.92 9.20
N ALA A 438 -11.87 -20.65 10.10
CA ALA A 438 -13.29 -20.68 9.78
C ALA A 438 -13.70 -19.52 8.85
N VAL A 439 -13.22 -18.30 9.11
CA VAL A 439 -13.68 -17.09 8.39
C VAL A 439 -12.90 -16.78 7.11
N THR A 440 -11.68 -17.28 6.93
CA THR A 440 -10.88 -17.11 5.70
C THR A 440 -10.57 -18.43 4.98
N CYS A 441 -11.46 -19.43 5.10
CA CYS A 441 -11.35 -20.72 4.43
C CYS A 441 -11.26 -20.61 2.89
N GLY A 442 -10.22 -21.20 2.30
CA GLY A 442 -9.99 -21.21 0.84
C GLY A 442 -11.11 -21.87 0.03
N ASP A 443 -11.75 -22.92 0.58
CA ASP A 443 -12.86 -23.61 -0.08
C ASP A 443 -14.13 -22.75 -0.17
N CYS A 444 -14.18 -21.62 0.54
CA CYS A 444 -15.32 -20.74 0.62
C CYS A 444 -15.11 -19.38 -0.06
N ILE A 445 -14.04 -19.21 -0.86
CA ILE A 445 -13.73 -17.93 -1.54
C ILE A 445 -14.93 -17.43 -2.36
N GLU A 446 -15.60 -18.30 -3.13
CA GLU A 446 -16.76 -17.89 -3.94
C GLU A 446 -17.91 -17.33 -3.09
N HIS A 447 -18.21 -18.01 -1.99
CA HIS A 447 -19.30 -17.63 -1.09
C HIS A 447 -19.00 -16.29 -0.39
N ASP A 448 -17.77 -16.15 0.09
CA ASP A 448 -17.31 -14.95 0.77
C ASP A 448 -17.22 -13.77 -0.21
N ALA A 449 -16.78 -14.02 -1.45
CA ALA A 449 -16.76 -13.03 -2.51
C ALA A 449 -18.16 -12.52 -2.86
N TYR A 450 -19.16 -13.41 -2.97
CA TYR A 450 -20.55 -13.00 -3.21
C TYR A 450 -21.05 -12.06 -2.10
N ALA A 451 -20.82 -12.41 -0.83
CA ALA A 451 -21.30 -11.60 0.30
C ALA A 451 -20.66 -10.19 0.33
N ILE A 452 -19.35 -10.10 0.04
CA ILE A 452 -18.64 -8.82 -0.03
C ILE A 452 -19.08 -8.02 -1.27
N PHE A 453 -19.24 -8.69 -2.41
CA PHE A 453 -19.67 -8.07 -3.65
C PHE A 453 -21.07 -7.49 -3.54
N GLU A 454 -22.02 -8.25 -3.01
CA GLU A 454 -23.39 -7.79 -2.78
C GLU A 454 -23.42 -6.54 -1.88
N ALA A 455 -22.70 -6.58 -0.76
CA ALA A 455 -22.61 -5.44 0.15
C ALA A 455 -21.97 -4.18 -0.49
N LEU A 456 -20.99 -4.35 -1.38
CA LEU A 456 -20.44 -3.23 -2.15
C LEU A 456 -21.46 -2.70 -3.16
N MET A 457 -22.14 -3.60 -3.88
CA MET A 457 -23.07 -3.21 -4.94
C MET A 457 -24.27 -2.44 -4.38
N ASP A 458 -24.75 -2.78 -3.18
CA ASP A 458 -25.79 -2.01 -2.48
C ASP A 458 -25.42 -0.52 -2.37
N ARG A 459 -24.15 -0.22 -2.06
CA ARG A 459 -23.62 1.15 -1.96
C ARG A 459 -23.38 1.80 -3.33
N MET A 460 -23.11 0.99 -4.34
CA MET A 460 -22.89 1.41 -5.72
C MET A 460 -24.20 1.54 -6.53
N THR A 461 -25.36 1.26 -5.94
CA THR A 461 -26.68 1.32 -6.62
C THR A 461 -26.89 2.65 -7.33
N GLY A 462 -26.57 3.79 -6.70
CA GLY A 462 -26.72 5.11 -7.31
C GLY A 462 -25.81 5.37 -8.52
N VAL A 463 -24.76 4.58 -8.71
CA VAL A 463 -23.80 4.68 -9.82
C VAL A 463 -24.16 3.73 -10.97
N PHE A 464 -24.70 2.55 -10.67
CA PHE A 464 -25.11 1.59 -11.71
C PHE A 464 -26.56 1.78 -12.16
N CYS A 465 -27.45 2.16 -11.25
CA CYS A 465 -28.88 2.39 -11.46
C CYS A 465 -29.25 3.79 -10.97
N PRO A 466 -28.74 4.86 -11.62
CA PRO A 466 -29.00 6.21 -11.18
C PRO A 466 -30.47 6.58 -11.32
N THR A 467 -31.00 7.33 -10.36
CA THR A 467 -32.36 7.84 -10.44
C THR A 467 -32.44 8.99 -11.43
N GLU A 468 -33.49 9.02 -12.23
CA GLU A 468 -33.76 10.14 -13.14
C GLU A 468 -34.72 11.12 -12.47
N SER A 469 -34.32 12.39 -12.42
CA SER A 469 -35.18 13.47 -11.95
C SER A 469 -35.10 14.63 -12.93
N HIS A 470 -36.26 15.10 -13.40
CA HIS A 470 -36.34 16.22 -14.35
C HIS A 470 -35.44 16.07 -15.61
N GLY A 471 -35.28 14.84 -16.11
CA GLY A 471 -34.43 14.55 -17.28
C GLY A 471 -32.93 14.54 -17.00
N CYS A 472 -32.51 14.59 -15.73
CA CYS A 472 -31.12 14.54 -15.31
C CYS A 472 -30.88 13.34 -14.39
N SER A 473 -29.82 12.59 -14.68
CA SER A 473 -29.39 11.43 -13.89
C SER A 473 -28.71 11.87 -12.59
N SER A 474 -29.00 11.18 -11.47
CA SER A 474 -28.32 11.41 -10.18
C SER A 474 -26.80 11.23 -10.26
N LEU A 475 -26.34 10.31 -11.12
CA LEU A 475 -24.92 10.11 -11.40
C LEU A 475 -24.32 11.31 -12.15
N HIS A 476 -25.02 11.81 -13.17
CA HIS A 476 -24.57 13.01 -13.89
C HIS A 476 -24.39 14.19 -12.92
N MET A 477 -25.38 14.44 -12.05
CA MET A 477 -25.26 15.48 -11.02
C MET A 477 -24.08 15.24 -10.07
N GLN A 478 -23.78 13.98 -9.73
CA GLN A 478 -22.63 13.64 -8.90
C GLN A 478 -21.31 13.98 -9.61
N LEU A 479 -21.16 13.63 -10.88
CA LEU A 479 -19.95 13.94 -11.66
C LEU A 479 -19.78 15.45 -11.85
N GLU A 480 -20.86 16.17 -12.13
CA GLU A 480 -20.86 17.63 -12.20
C GLU A 480 -20.44 18.26 -10.86
N ARG A 481 -20.97 17.77 -9.73
CA ARG A 481 -20.56 18.25 -8.40
C ARG A 481 -19.07 18.03 -8.14
N ILE A 482 -18.48 16.92 -8.60
CA ILE A 482 -17.03 16.68 -8.44
C ILE A 482 -16.22 17.74 -9.20
N GLN A 483 -16.52 17.96 -10.48
CA GLN A 483 -15.72 18.87 -11.32
C GLN A 483 -16.06 20.35 -11.12
N TYR A 484 -17.33 20.71 -10.97
CA TYR A 484 -17.76 22.11 -10.96
C TYR A 484 -17.91 22.70 -9.57
N ASP A 485 -18.10 21.87 -8.52
CA ASP A 485 -18.19 22.36 -7.14
C ASP A 485 -16.95 21.98 -6.33
N LEU A 486 -16.65 20.68 -6.19
CA LEU A 486 -15.59 20.19 -5.31
C LEU A 486 -14.20 20.61 -5.81
N LEU A 487 -13.89 20.38 -7.09
CA LEU A 487 -12.65 20.84 -7.70
C LEU A 487 -12.55 22.37 -7.67
N THR A 488 -13.64 23.12 -7.91
CA THR A 488 -13.60 24.60 -7.82
C THR A 488 -13.24 25.10 -6.42
N ARG A 489 -13.69 24.42 -5.36
CA ARG A 489 -13.31 24.76 -3.98
C ARG A 489 -11.84 24.46 -3.68
N LEU A 490 -11.30 23.39 -4.25
CA LEU A 490 -9.98 22.86 -3.91
C LEU A 490 -8.85 23.38 -4.82
N ASP A 491 -9.11 23.47 -6.13
CA ASP A 491 -8.22 24.01 -7.17
C ASP A 491 -9.04 24.82 -8.22
N PRO A 492 -9.32 26.11 -7.96
CA PRO A 492 -10.12 26.96 -8.85
C PRO A 492 -9.49 27.14 -10.24
N ALA A 493 -8.15 27.14 -10.33
CA ALA A 493 -7.45 27.36 -11.58
C ALA A 493 -7.63 26.16 -12.52
N LEU A 494 -7.48 24.95 -11.99
CA LEU A 494 -7.69 23.73 -12.75
C LEU A 494 -9.16 23.57 -13.16
N SER A 495 -10.10 23.87 -12.26
CA SER A 495 -11.54 23.86 -12.57
C SER A 495 -11.89 24.81 -13.73
N LEU A 496 -11.39 26.05 -13.65
CA LEU A 496 -11.63 27.06 -14.68
C LEU A 496 -11.07 26.63 -16.03
N HIS A 497 -9.87 26.07 -16.06
CA HIS A 497 -9.23 25.60 -17.28
C HIS A 497 -10.03 24.46 -17.96
N LEU A 498 -10.43 23.43 -17.19
CA LEU A 498 -11.28 22.35 -17.71
C LEU A 498 -12.62 22.86 -18.25
N ARG A 499 -13.19 23.88 -17.59
CA ARG A 499 -14.44 24.51 -17.99
C ARG A 499 -14.30 25.35 -19.26
N GLU A 500 -13.22 26.10 -19.42
CA GLU A 500 -12.94 26.90 -20.62
C GLU A 500 -12.75 26.01 -21.84
N LEU A 501 -12.06 24.87 -21.67
CA LEU A 501 -11.92 23.84 -22.70
C LEU A 501 -13.19 23.00 -22.91
N GLN A 502 -14.22 23.18 -22.08
CA GLN A 502 -15.48 22.42 -22.13
C GLN A 502 -15.29 20.90 -21.98
N VAL A 503 -14.34 20.49 -21.13
CA VAL A 503 -14.13 19.07 -20.80
C VAL A 503 -15.31 18.57 -19.97
N LEU A 504 -16.05 17.60 -20.51
CA LEU A 504 -17.20 17.03 -19.83
C LEU A 504 -16.77 16.04 -18.71
N PRO A 505 -17.34 16.13 -17.51
CA PRO A 505 -17.01 15.25 -16.37
C PRO A 505 -17.12 13.75 -16.70
N GLU A 506 -18.12 13.36 -17.49
CA GLU A 506 -18.43 11.96 -17.83
C GLU A 506 -17.28 11.26 -18.56
N VAL A 507 -16.47 12.02 -19.29
CA VAL A 507 -15.45 11.46 -20.19
C VAL A 507 -14.31 10.79 -19.40
N PHE A 508 -14.06 11.23 -18.17
CA PHE A 508 -13.00 10.68 -17.33
C PHE A 508 -13.51 10.21 -15.95
N LEU A 509 -14.37 10.98 -15.28
CA LEU A 509 -14.84 10.63 -13.93
C LEU A 509 -15.74 9.39 -13.90
N LEU A 510 -16.54 9.15 -14.95
CA LEU A 510 -17.46 8.02 -14.96
C LEU A 510 -16.73 6.70 -14.73
N LYS A 511 -15.61 6.48 -15.42
CA LYS A 511 -14.80 5.27 -15.28
C LYS A 511 -14.20 5.17 -13.88
N TRP A 512 -13.66 6.27 -13.35
CA TRP A 512 -13.00 6.33 -12.05
C TRP A 512 -13.97 6.05 -10.90
N VAL A 513 -15.13 6.70 -10.90
CA VAL A 513 -16.18 6.52 -9.88
C VAL A 513 -16.82 5.13 -10.01
N ARG A 514 -17.24 4.73 -11.22
CA ARG A 514 -17.94 3.46 -11.45
C ARG A 514 -17.10 2.22 -11.14
N LEU A 515 -15.79 2.30 -11.34
CA LEU A 515 -14.88 1.19 -11.13
C LEU A 515 -13.99 1.38 -9.90
N LEU A 516 -14.21 2.42 -9.09
CA LEU A 516 -13.39 2.74 -7.92
C LEU A 516 -11.89 2.67 -8.24
N PHE A 517 -11.50 3.29 -9.36
CA PHE A 517 -10.13 3.32 -9.90
C PHE A 517 -9.51 1.96 -10.28
N ALA A 518 -10.27 0.86 -10.30
CA ALA A 518 -9.78 -0.48 -10.59
C ALA A 518 -9.03 -0.61 -11.94
N ARG A 519 -9.31 0.26 -12.92
CA ARG A 519 -8.66 0.26 -14.24
C ARG A 519 -7.52 1.27 -14.40
N GLU A 520 -7.33 2.16 -13.45
CA GLU A 520 -6.26 3.17 -13.50
C GLU A 520 -5.00 2.68 -12.82
N PHE A 521 -5.13 1.73 -11.90
CA PHE A 521 -4.03 1.28 -11.06
C PHE A 521 -3.85 -0.24 -11.07
N GLN A 522 -2.63 -0.67 -10.74
CA GLN A 522 -2.30 -2.07 -10.50
C GLN A 522 -3.08 -2.59 -9.28
N MET A 523 -3.32 -3.90 -9.22
CA MET A 523 -4.21 -4.49 -8.20
C MET A 523 -3.83 -4.13 -6.76
N TYR A 524 -2.54 -4.14 -6.41
CA TYR A 524 -2.09 -3.80 -5.07
C TYR A 524 -2.37 -2.33 -4.69
N GLN A 525 -2.31 -1.43 -5.67
CA GLN A 525 -2.61 -0.01 -5.52
C GLN A 525 -4.12 0.21 -5.40
N VAL A 526 -4.91 -0.56 -6.17
CA VAL A 526 -6.39 -0.56 -6.06
C VAL A 526 -6.81 -0.95 -4.65
N TRP A 527 -6.18 -1.97 -4.04
CA TRP A 527 -6.47 -2.32 -2.65
C TRP A 527 -6.16 -1.18 -1.68
N ALA A 528 -5.03 -0.48 -1.83
CA ALA A 528 -4.71 0.67 -0.98
C ALA A 528 -5.71 1.83 -1.15
N LEU A 529 -6.19 2.08 -2.37
CA LEU A 529 -7.25 3.05 -2.62
C LEU A 529 -8.57 2.63 -1.95
N TRP A 530 -8.91 1.35 -2.04
CA TRP A 530 -10.13 0.82 -1.41
C TRP A 530 -10.03 0.78 0.11
N ASP A 531 -8.85 0.55 0.68
CA ASP A 531 -8.58 0.71 2.12
C ASP A 531 -8.94 2.14 2.55
N ALA A 532 -8.53 3.16 1.79
CA ALA A 532 -8.88 4.55 2.07
C ALA A 532 -10.39 4.83 1.88
N ILE A 533 -11.00 4.36 0.79
CA ILE A 533 -12.44 4.57 0.53
C ILE A 533 -13.31 3.94 1.63
N LEU A 534 -13.06 2.67 1.94
CA LEU A 534 -13.85 1.93 2.92
C LEU A 534 -13.57 2.38 4.35
N SER A 535 -12.37 2.89 4.63
CA SER A 535 -12.08 3.44 5.96
C SER A 535 -12.73 4.81 6.18
N VAL A 536 -12.71 5.72 5.21
CA VAL A 536 -13.20 7.10 5.41
C VAL A 536 -14.70 7.20 5.20
N SER A 537 -15.24 6.46 4.22
CA SER A 537 -16.64 6.57 3.78
C SER A 537 -17.22 5.18 3.52
N SER A 538 -17.24 4.31 4.52
CA SER A 538 -17.74 2.93 4.38
C SER A 538 -19.19 2.86 3.90
N ASP A 539 -20.00 3.87 4.20
CA ASP A 539 -21.45 3.81 4.01
C ASP A 539 -21.90 4.28 2.62
N ASP A 540 -21.19 5.24 2.01
CA ASP A 540 -21.57 5.87 0.74
C ASP A 540 -20.44 5.97 -0.30
N LEU A 541 -19.22 5.55 0.06
CA LEU A 541 -18.03 5.58 -0.77
C LEU A 541 -17.65 6.99 -1.28
N SER A 542 -18.15 8.05 -0.63
CA SER A 542 -17.97 9.45 -1.05
C SER A 542 -16.51 9.91 -1.08
N PHE A 543 -15.60 9.22 -0.37
CA PHE A 543 -14.17 9.51 -0.43
C PHE A 543 -13.59 9.34 -1.86
N VAL A 544 -14.24 8.55 -2.73
CA VAL A 544 -13.86 8.44 -4.15
C VAL A 544 -13.88 9.79 -4.88
N HIS A 545 -14.71 10.74 -4.44
CA HIS A 545 -14.77 12.09 -5.03
C HIS A 545 -13.50 12.88 -4.77
N TYR A 546 -12.93 12.75 -3.57
CA TYR A 546 -11.66 13.38 -3.20
C TYR A 546 -10.50 12.72 -3.94
N LEU A 547 -10.52 11.41 -4.12
CA LEU A 547 -9.54 10.71 -4.96
C LEU A 547 -9.59 11.19 -6.42
N CYS A 548 -10.77 11.47 -6.97
CA CYS A 548 -10.91 12.06 -8.30
C CYS A 548 -10.26 13.45 -8.41
N VAL A 549 -10.50 14.32 -7.42
CA VAL A 549 -9.89 15.66 -7.40
C VAL A 549 -8.39 15.58 -7.16
N ALA A 550 -7.92 14.69 -6.28
CA ALA A 550 -6.50 14.46 -6.05
C ALA A 550 -5.79 13.95 -7.32
N MET A 551 -6.40 13.02 -8.06
CA MET A 551 -5.87 12.58 -9.36
C MET A 551 -5.67 13.74 -10.35
N LEU A 552 -6.66 14.64 -10.44
CA LEU A 552 -6.54 15.84 -11.27
C LEU A 552 -5.45 16.78 -10.75
N HIS A 553 -5.35 16.95 -9.43
CA HIS A 553 -4.36 17.83 -8.81
C HIS A 553 -2.93 17.32 -8.98
N GLU A 554 -2.69 16.01 -8.88
CA GLU A 554 -1.36 15.44 -9.11
C GLU A 554 -0.92 15.52 -10.58
N ALA A 555 -1.87 15.52 -11.52
CA ALA A 555 -1.62 15.72 -12.96
C ALA A 555 -1.72 17.20 -13.40
N ARG A 556 -1.86 18.12 -12.44
CA ARG A 556 -2.23 19.52 -12.68
C ARG A 556 -1.34 20.22 -13.70
N ASP A 557 -0.03 20.14 -13.54
CA ASP A 557 0.90 20.89 -14.38
C ASP A 557 0.89 20.38 -15.83
N GLU A 558 0.69 19.08 -16.02
CA GLU A 558 0.53 18.47 -17.36
C GLU A 558 -0.79 18.90 -18.01
N ILE A 559 -1.89 18.92 -17.24
CA ILE A 559 -3.21 19.32 -17.72
C ILE A 559 -3.22 20.79 -18.12
N LEU A 560 -2.70 21.68 -17.26
CA LEU A 560 -2.68 23.13 -17.51
C LEU A 560 -1.76 23.53 -18.68
N ALA A 561 -0.85 22.65 -19.09
CA ALA A 561 -0.01 22.86 -20.26
C ALA A 561 -0.72 22.53 -21.59
N GLN A 562 -1.91 21.94 -21.55
CA GLN A 562 -2.69 21.60 -22.75
C GLN A 562 -3.68 22.72 -23.08
N ASP A 563 -3.84 22.99 -24.37
CA ASP A 563 -4.77 24.02 -24.86
C ASP A 563 -6.03 23.43 -25.51
N ASP A 564 -6.16 22.09 -25.50
CA ASP A 564 -7.29 21.39 -26.11
C ASP A 564 -7.75 20.17 -25.29
N VAL A 565 -8.99 19.75 -25.56
CA VAL A 565 -9.62 18.61 -24.86
C VAL A 565 -8.85 17.30 -25.11
N ALA A 566 -8.31 17.12 -26.31
CA ALA A 566 -7.61 15.89 -26.67
C ALA A 566 -6.32 15.71 -25.86
N GLY A 567 -5.52 16.76 -25.72
CA GLY A 567 -4.32 16.78 -24.90
C GLY A 567 -4.63 16.50 -23.43
N VAL A 568 -5.63 17.19 -22.86
CA VAL A 568 -6.06 16.96 -21.47
C VAL A 568 -6.46 15.50 -21.25
N LEU A 569 -7.30 14.93 -22.12
CA LEU A 569 -7.74 13.54 -21.99
C LEU A 569 -6.61 12.54 -22.20
N GLN A 570 -5.57 12.89 -22.97
CA GLN A 570 -4.38 12.07 -23.13
C GLN A 570 -3.55 12.06 -21.84
N CYS A 571 -3.32 13.24 -21.24
CA CYS A 571 -2.66 13.36 -19.94
C CYS A 571 -3.36 12.49 -18.90
N LEU A 572 -4.70 12.56 -18.80
CA LEU A 572 -5.50 11.77 -17.85
C LEU A 572 -5.47 10.25 -18.08
N LYS A 573 -5.11 9.79 -19.30
CA LYS A 573 -4.98 8.35 -19.61
C LYS A 573 -3.58 7.82 -19.32
N GLU A 574 -2.56 8.65 -19.54
CA GLU A 574 -1.14 8.28 -19.39
C GLU A 574 -0.55 8.72 -18.05
N THR A 575 -1.39 9.28 -17.18
CA THR A 575 -0.99 9.82 -15.88
C THR A 575 -0.19 8.79 -15.07
N SER A 576 1.10 9.05 -14.85
CA SER A 576 2.00 8.20 -14.05
C SER A 576 2.00 8.58 -12.56
N VAL A 577 0.82 8.93 -12.04
CA VAL A 577 0.70 9.43 -10.68
C VAL A 577 0.84 8.30 -9.66
N SER A 578 1.59 8.57 -8.59
CA SER A 578 1.73 7.65 -7.47
C SER A 578 0.43 7.57 -6.67
N TYR A 579 -0.15 6.37 -6.54
CA TYR A 579 -1.36 6.14 -5.74
C TYR A 579 -1.21 6.65 -4.30
N GLY A 580 -0.02 6.58 -3.70
CA GLY A 580 0.24 7.08 -2.34
C GLY A 580 0.02 8.59 -2.24
N LYS A 581 0.55 9.35 -3.22
CA LYS A 581 0.32 10.81 -3.30
C LYS A 581 -1.16 11.13 -3.48
N VAL A 582 -1.87 10.39 -4.33
CA VAL A 582 -3.31 10.59 -4.54
C VAL A 582 -4.08 10.41 -3.24
N VAL A 583 -3.79 9.36 -2.47
CA VAL A 583 -4.47 9.11 -1.18
C VAL A 583 -4.14 10.20 -0.17
N ASP A 584 -2.86 10.61 -0.06
CA ASP A 584 -2.44 11.66 0.86
C ASP A 584 -3.08 13.01 0.51
N THR A 585 -3.02 13.41 -0.75
CA THR A 585 -3.65 14.63 -1.27
C THR A 585 -5.16 14.61 -1.07
N ALA A 586 -5.83 13.49 -1.37
CA ALA A 586 -7.28 13.35 -1.15
C ALA A 586 -7.65 13.46 0.33
N ARG A 587 -6.86 12.87 1.21
CA ARG A 587 -7.04 12.96 2.67
C ARG A 587 -6.90 14.39 3.16
N GLU A 588 -5.86 15.10 2.72
CA GLU A 588 -5.65 16.51 3.09
C GLU A 588 -6.80 17.41 2.61
N MET A 589 -7.29 17.19 1.39
CA MET A 589 -8.45 17.89 0.84
C MET A 589 -9.72 17.59 1.67
N HIS A 590 -9.96 16.33 2.02
CA HIS A 590 -11.10 15.91 2.83
C HIS A 590 -11.05 16.53 4.24
N ASP A 591 -9.93 16.40 4.94
CA ASP A 591 -9.74 16.93 6.29
C ASP A 591 -9.90 18.46 6.30
N ARG A 592 -9.36 19.15 5.29
CA ARG A 592 -9.51 20.60 5.13
C ARG A 592 -10.98 21.01 4.99
N LEU A 593 -11.75 20.37 4.11
CA LEU A 593 -13.15 20.75 3.91
C LEU A 593 -14.02 20.42 5.12
N LEU A 594 -13.75 19.32 5.83
CA LEU A 594 -14.43 19.02 7.09
C LEU A 594 -14.18 20.10 8.14
N CYS A 595 -12.94 20.60 8.25
CA CYS A 595 -12.63 21.71 9.16
C CYS A 595 -13.34 23.01 8.75
N GLU A 596 -13.33 23.35 7.46
CA GLU A 596 -14.03 24.54 6.94
C GLU A 596 -15.55 24.49 7.22
N ASP A 597 -16.19 23.34 6.96
CA ASP A 597 -17.61 23.15 7.18
C ASP A 597 -17.97 23.20 8.67
N ALA A 598 -17.13 22.61 9.55
CA ALA A 598 -17.31 22.68 10.99
C ALA A 598 -17.23 24.11 11.54
N ILE A 599 -16.28 24.92 11.04
CA ILE A 599 -16.14 26.34 11.39
C ILE A 599 -17.37 27.13 10.88
N ALA A 600 -17.82 26.88 9.65
CA ALA A 600 -18.98 27.54 9.07
C ALA A 600 -20.28 27.24 9.86
N VAL A 601 -20.44 26.03 10.38
CA VAL A 601 -21.57 25.68 11.27
C VAL A 601 -21.48 26.42 12.59
N ALA A 602 -20.30 26.44 13.24
CA ALA A 602 -20.10 27.12 14.52
C ALA A 602 -20.36 28.64 14.45
N THR A 603 -19.91 29.28 13.37
CA THR A 603 -20.13 30.72 13.13
C THR A 603 -21.57 31.11 12.77
N ARG A 604 -22.44 30.15 12.41
CA ARG A 604 -23.88 30.39 12.18
C ARG A 604 -24.73 30.18 13.44
N SER A 605 -24.15 29.56 14.47
CA SER A 605 -24.82 29.30 15.76
C SER A 605 -24.53 30.35 16.84
N ASP A 606 -23.61 31.28 16.56
CA ASP A 606 -23.41 32.55 17.29
C ASP A 606 -24.12 33.69 16.57
#